data_AF-A0A1V4HA95-F1
#
_entry.id   AF-A0A1V4HA95-F1
#
_cell.length_a   1.000
_cell.length_b   1.000
_cell.length_c   1.000
_cell.angle_alpha   90.00
_cell.angle_beta   90.00
_cell.angle_gamma   90.00
#
_symmetry.space_group_name_H-M   'P 1'
#
loop_
_entity.id
_entity.type
_entity.pdbx_description
1 polymer ?
#
loop_
_entity_poly.entity_id
_entity_poly.type
_entity_poly.pdbx_seq_one_letter_code
_entity_poly.pdbx_strand_id
1 'polypeptide(L)'
;MSSSILDHFRNYSWLKRILLIIAVCTFLSSSFLFLTPPGEYIREYLAKTVITTQHRDWAWIFVGAQRRDQMVLEMQNLTEVNSVEKQDLKAVQFNTNRPLESLVKVEDISGQFWKGKKMYVYDPRTIRVVVPAKQGEGERITAMVQRTGAVAGVNGGGFNDPDGLGNGFAPIGVIMSGGEILYTDQEGSIAQQIVGFTKEGTLIIGKYTINELLRLGVSDAVSFYPRVIANGKPLITSGDGGWGRAPRTAVGQKADGTVIFIVIDGRQTSSVGATLKEVQDIFLEDGVINAGFLDGGASSEMVYNDELITKPSSRYGERRLPSAFLVFDHPDEVKVKNVWEGLKTIDPGGAYDHPDFLKEQAEKKANPPKTTPKPTTTTTPTPTGSHKPESSGEPGKNGTVPSPEGTDAGTGKPGTSAKPETSPSASISPTPSPGAGGGNTAGTGGSSAGASPTAKPSATPIPSMAPVPPASSGNTAPTPSPTPSTPVKTN
;
A
#
# COMPACT_ATOMS: atom_id res chain seq x y z
N MET A 1 -25.71 -12.79 59.26
CA MET A 1 -25.50 -11.80 58.18
C MET A 1 -25.20 -12.56 56.90
N SER A 2 -25.99 -12.36 55.84
CA SER A 2 -25.63 -12.77 54.47
C SER A 2 -26.55 -12.05 53.48
N SER A 3 -26.20 -10.82 53.10
CA SER A 3 -26.74 -10.25 51.86
C SER A 3 -26.03 -10.97 50.74
N SER A 4 -26.74 -11.73 49.91
CA SER A 4 -26.12 -12.23 48.68
C SER A 4 -25.69 -11.04 47.82
N ILE A 5 -24.58 -11.18 47.10
CA ILE A 5 -24.15 -10.19 46.11
C ILE A 5 -25.28 -10.00 45.06
N LEU A 6 -26.02 -11.06 44.77
CA LEU A 6 -27.17 -11.06 43.87
C LEU A 6 -28.34 -10.15 44.33
N ASP A 7 -28.55 -9.99 45.64
CA ASP A 7 -29.64 -9.14 46.16
C ASP A 7 -29.31 -7.65 46.02
N HIS A 8 -28.03 -7.29 46.17
CA HIS A 8 -27.56 -5.94 45.86
C HIS A 8 -27.75 -5.60 44.38
N PHE A 9 -27.48 -6.55 43.46
CA PHE A 9 -27.73 -6.37 42.03
C PHE A 9 -29.23 -6.28 41.69
N ARG A 10 -30.10 -7.02 42.39
CA ARG A 10 -31.57 -6.88 42.25
C ARG A 10 -32.06 -5.46 42.57
N ASN A 11 -31.46 -4.80 43.56
CA ASN A 11 -31.85 -3.44 43.96
C ASN A 11 -31.23 -2.33 43.09
N TYR A 12 -30.45 -2.64 42.05
CA TYR A 12 -29.98 -1.64 41.10
C TYR A 12 -31.10 -1.22 40.14
N SER A 13 -31.29 0.09 39.97
CA SER A 13 -32.12 0.66 38.92
C SER A 13 -31.60 0.27 37.53
N TRP A 14 -32.48 0.26 36.53
CA TRP A 14 -32.16 -0.17 35.16
C TRP A 14 -30.90 0.53 34.60
N LEU A 15 -30.77 1.85 34.81
CA LEU A 15 -29.59 2.62 34.42
C LEU A 15 -28.31 2.15 35.11
N LYS A 16 -28.34 1.86 36.42
CA LYS A 16 -27.17 1.31 37.15
C LYS A 16 -26.77 -0.07 36.64
N ARG A 17 -27.73 -0.92 36.24
CA ARG A 17 -27.45 -2.21 35.62
C ARG A 17 -26.81 -2.06 34.25
N ILE A 18 -27.33 -1.16 33.40
CA ILE A 18 -26.74 -0.86 32.08
C ILE A 18 -25.31 -0.33 32.22
N LEU A 19 -25.07 0.65 33.10
CA LEU A 19 -23.73 1.18 33.34
C LEU A 19 -22.75 0.12 33.83
N LEU A 20 -23.19 -0.80 34.69
CA LEU A 20 -22.36 -1.92 35.17
C LEU A 20 -22.08 -2.94 34.06
N ILE A 21 -23.05 -3.26 33.21
CA ILE A 21 -22.85 -4.13 32.04
C ILE A 21 -21.84 -3.48 31.08
N ILE A 22 -21.98 -2.18 30.77
CA ILE A 22 -21.03 -1.43 29.93
C ILE A 22 -19.62 -1.45 30.56
N ALA A 23 -19.51 -1.24 31.87
CA ALA A 23 -18.22 -1.27 32.57
C ALA A 23 -17.56 -2.66 32.50
N VAL A 24 -18.32 -3.74 32.72
CA VAL A 24 -17.82 -5.13 32.61
C VAL A 24 -17.45 -5.47 31.16
N CYS A 25 -18.27 -5.12 30.18
CA CYS A 25 -17.96 -5.34 28.76
C CYS A 25 -16.73 -4.54 28.30
N THR A 26 -16.59 -3.29 28.75
CA THR A 26 -15.40 -2.45 28.49
C THR A 26 -14.15 -3.04 29.14
N PHE A 27 -14.25 -3.48 30.40
CA PHE A 27 -13.14 -4.13 31.11
C PHE A 27 -12.70 -5.42 30.38
N LEU A 28 -13.63 -6.34 30.10
CA LEU A 28 -13.32 -7.59 29.40
C LEU A 28 -12.75 -7.37 28.00
N SER A 29 -13.28 -6.40 27.25
CA SER A 29 -12.77 -6.05 25.91
C SER A 29 -11.38 -5.42 25.98
N SER A 30 -11.12 -4.57 26.97
CA SER A 30 -9.79 -3.98 27.20
C SER A 30 -8.78 -5.05 27.63
N SER A 31 -9.13 -5.91 28.59
CA SER A 31 -8.31 -7.05 29.00
C SER A 31 -8.01 -7.98 27.81
N PHE A 32 -8.99 -8.25 26.93
CA PHE A 32 -8.73 -9.00 25.70
C PHE A 32 -7.73 -8.29 24.78
N LEU A 33 -7.95 -7.00 24.48
CA LEU A 33 -7.13 -6.23 23.56
C LEU A 33 -5.70 -5.97 24.05
N PHE A 34 -5.48 -5.85 25.36
CA PHE A 34 -4.18 -5.47 25.94
C PHE A 34 -3.45 -6.60 26.69
N LEU A 35 -4.11 -7.71 27.03
CA LEU A 35 -3.49 -8.84 27.77
C LEU A 35 -3.48 -10.17 26.98
N THR A 36 -3.87 -10.17 25.70
CA THR A 36 -3.86 -11.38 24.86
C THR A 36 -3.16 -11.13 23.51
N PRO A 37 -2.40 -12.11 22.96
CA PRO A 37 -1.76 -11.97 21.65
C PRO A 37 -2.73 -11.69 20.47
N PRO A 38 -3.94 -12.29 20.41
CA PRO A 38 -4.93 -11.90 19.39
C PRO A 38 -5.39 -10.45 19.51
N GLY A 39 -5.52 -9.95 20.75
CA GLY A 39 -5.84 -8.55 21.03
C GLY A 39 -4.73 -7.60 20.58
N GLU A 40 -3.48 -7.93 20.88
CA GLU A 40 -2.30 -7.19 20.44
C GLU A 40 -2.19 -7.14 18.91
N TYR A 41 -2.36 -8.28 18.23
CA TYR A 41 -2.40 -8.33 16.75
C TYR A 41 -3.47 -7.39 16.16
N ILE A 42 -4.66 -7.32 16.77
CA ILE A 42 -5.73 -6.40 16.33
C ILE A 42 -5.29 -4.93 16.54
N ARG A 43 -4.70 -4.59 17.70
CA ARG A 43 -4.19 -3.23 17.97
C ARG A 43 -3.09 -2.83 16.98
N GLU A 44 -2.12 -3.71 16.71
CA GLU A 44 -1.07 -3.45 15.72
C GLU A 44 -1.62 -3.31 14.31
N TYR A 45 -2.53 -4.18 13.87
CA TYR A 45 -3.14 -4.12 12.55
C TYR A 45 -3.90 -2.80 12.31
N LEU A 46 -4.61 -2.31 13.32
CA LEU A 46 -5.26 -0.99 13.29
C LEU A 46 -4.21 0.14 13.27
N ALA A 47 -3.15 0.04 14.07
CA ALA A 47 -2.05 1.01 14.05
C ALA A 47 -1.35 1.09 12.69
N LYS A 48 -1.01 -0.04 12.05
CA LYS A 48 -0.42 -0.08 10.68
C LYS A 48 -1.32 0.61 9.65
N THR A 49 -2.63 0.39 9.75
CA THR A 49 -3.64 0.97 8.86
C THR A 49 -3.75 2.50 9.04
N VAL A 50 -3.53 3.02 10.26
CA VAL A 50 -3.50 4.47 10.53
C VAL A 50 -2.12 5.08 10.22
N ILE A 51 -1.03 4.35 10.41
CA ILE A 51 0.35 4.78 10.12
C ILE A 51 0.54 5.15 8.64
N THR A 52 -0.20 4.49 7.74
CA THR A 52 -0.22 4.77 6.30
C THR A 52 -1.29 5.79 5.88
N THR A 53 -1.63 6.72 6.79
CA THR A 53 -2.50 7.90 6.55
C THR A 53 -1.82 9.18 7.04
N GLN A 54 -2.35 10.34 6.64
CA GLN A 54 -1.93 11.64 7.19
C GLN A 54 -2.10 11.73 8.71
N HIS A 55 -3.04 10.98 9.30
CA HIS A 55 -3.26 10.94 10.74
C HIS A 55 -2.37 9.89 11.45
N ARG A 56 -1.19 9.58 10.88
CA ARG A 56 -0.20 8.61 11.38
C ARG A 56 0.03 8.68 12.89
N ASP A 57 0.05 9.88 13.46
CA ASP A 57 0.26 10.06 14.90
C ASP A 57 -0.85 9.41 15.74
N TRP A 58 -2.11 9.44 15.30
CA TRP A 58 -3.24 8.83 16.01
C TRP A 58 -3.11 7.31 16.19
N ALA A 59 -2.18 6.65 15.49
CA ALA A 59 -1.85 5.26 15.75
C ALA A 59 -1.37 5.00 17.20
N TRP A 60 -0.89 6.02 17.92
CA TRP A 60 -0.58 5.91 19.36
C TRP A 60 -1.78 5.43 20.19
N ILE A 61 -3.02 5.72 19.76
CA ILE A 61 -4.26 5.33 20.47
C ILE A 61 -4.38 3.80 20.58
N PHE A 62 -3.87 3.06 19.59
CA PHE A 62 -3.96 1.59 19.56
C PHE A 62 -2.77 0.92 20.24
N VAL A 63 -1.54 1.41 20.02
CA VAL A 63 -0.30 0.72 20.43
C VAL A 63 0.57 1.47 21.44
N GLY A 64 0.24 2.72 21.77
CA GLY A 64 1.09 3.64 22.53
C GLY A 64 2.15 4.32 21.66
N ALA A 65 2.64 5.48 22.09
CA ALA A 65 3.55 6.31 21.29
C ALA A 65 4.84 5.57 20.88
N GLN A 66 5.52 4.93 21.85
CA GLN A 66 6.78 4.21 21.60
C GLN A 66 6.65 3.11 20.53
N ARG A 67 5.59 2.27 20.60
CA ARG A 67 5.37 1.23 19.60
C ARG A 67 4.94 1.82 18.25
N ARG A 68 4.15 2.90 18.24
CA ARG A 68 3.85 3.68 17.01
C ARG A 68 5.12 4.18 16.35
N ASP A 69 6.06 4.76 17.10
CA ASP A 69 7.33 5.26 16.58
C ASP A 69 8.22 4.12 16.06
N GLN A 70 8.30 3.01 16.79
CA GLN A 70 9.01 1.81 16.34
C GLN A 70 8.43 1.24 15.05
N MET A 71 7.10 1.15 14.92
CA MET A 71 6.43 0.64 13.71
C MET A 71 6.65 1.56 12.49
N VAL A 72 6.81 2.87 12.70
CA VAL A 72 7.20 3.80 11.63
C VAL A 72 8.65 3.56 11.18
N LEU A 73 9.57 3.33 12.11
CA LEU A 73 10.96 2.97 11.81
C LEU A 73 11.06 1.60 11.12
N GLU A 74 10.28 0.60 11.54
CA GLU A 74 10.16 -0.71 10.87
C GLU A 74 9.69 -0.55 9.41
N MET A 75 8.68 0.30 9.17
CA MET A 75 8.14 0.60 7.84
C MET A 75 9.16 1.29 6.92
N GLN A 76 9.96 2.22 7.47
CA GLN A 76 11.03 2.92 6.76
C GLN A 76 12.21 1.99 6.47
N ASN A 77 12.63 1.18 7.44
CA ASN A 77 13.73 0.22 7.27
C ASN A 77 13.40 -0.86 6.22
N LEU A 78 12.17 -1.38 6.22
CA LEU A 78 11.69 -2.28 5.16
C LEU A 78 11.78 -1.63 3.78
N THR A 79 11.40 -0.36 3.67
CA THR A 79 11.48 0.41 2.40
C THR A 79 12.91 0.57 1.91
N GLU A 80 13.84 0.87 2.81
CA GLU A 80 15.26 1.02 2.47
C GLU A 80 15.90 -0.32 2.08
N VAL A 81 15.73 -1.36 2.89
CA VAL A 81 16.28 -2.71 2.65
C VAL A 81 15.76 -3.31 1.34
N ASN A 82 14.46 -3.19 1.04
CA ASN A 82 13.86 -3.70 -0.19
C ASN A 82 14.43 -3.05 -1.48
N SER A 83 15.09 -1.90 -1.35
CA SER A 83 15.67 -1.16 -2.47
C SER A 83 17.19 -1.34 -2.63
N VAL A 84 17.81 -2.24 -1.84
CA VAL A 84 19.27 -2.52 -1.91
C VAL A 84 19.63 -3.52 -3.02
N GLU A 85 18.80 -4.52 -3.31
CA GLU A 85 19.12 -5.52 -4.36
C GLU A 85 19.10 -4.86 -5.74
N LYS A 86 20.25 -4.74 -6.40
CA LYS A 86 20.31 -4.18 -7.76
C LYS A 86 19.48 -5.03 -8.73
N GLN A 87 18.65 -4.35 -9.52
CA GLN A 87 17.83 -5.02 -10.52
C GLN A 87 18.69 -5.52 -11.70
N ASP A 88 18.43 -6.74 -12.17
CA ASP A 88 18.95 -7.20 -13.45
C ASP A 88 18.13 -6.59 -14.60
N LEU A 89 18.74 -5.64 -15.29
CA LEU A 89 18.14 -4.93 -16.42
C LEU A 89 18.10 -5.78 -17.71
N LYS A 90 18.77 -6.94 -17.73
CA LYS A 90 18.77 -7.89 -18.86
C LYS A 90 17.75 -9.03 -18.70
N ALA A 91 17.07 -9.10 -17.56
CA ALA A 91 16.02 -10.08 -17.30
C ALA A 91 14.70 -9.79 -18.06
N VAL A 92 14.59 -8.61 -18.69
CA VAL A 92 13.44 -8.21 -19.51
C VAL A 92 13.78 -8.39 -20.99
N GLN A 93 12.95 -9.12 -21.73
CA GLN A 93 13.09 -9.39 -23.17
C GLN A 93 11.83 -8.92 -23.90
N PHE A 94 11.93 -7.78 -24.59
CA PHE A 94 10.80 -7.18 -25.29
C PHE A 94 10.45 -7.97 -26.56
N ASN A 95 9.33 -8.68 -26.53
CA ASN A 95 8.78 -9.32 -27.73
C ASN A 95 8.15 -8.25 -28.65
N THR A 96 8.88 -7.87 -29.71
CA THR A 96 8.45 -6.89 -30.71
C THR A 96 7.35 -7.39 -31.67
N ASN A 97 7.03 -8.69 -31.63
CA ASN A 97 6.20 -9.35 -32.65
C ASN A 97 4.82 -9.74 -32.10
N ARG A 98 4.28 -8.99 -31.14
CA ARG A 98 2.91 -9.18 -30.63
C ARG A 98 1.88 -8.58 -31.60
N PRO A 99 0.71 -9.20 -31.80
CA PRO A 99 -0.43 -8.55 -32.46
C PRO A 99 -0.85 -7.29 -31.71
N LEU A 100 -1.03 -6.18 -32.44
CA LEU A 100 -1.43 -4.87 -31.91
C LEU A 100 -2.94 -4.75 -31.60
N GLU A 101 -3.70 -5.85 -31.65
CA GLU A 101 -5.17 -5.85 -31.55
C GLU A 101 -5.72 -5.34 -30.21
N SER A 102 -4.88 -5.28 -29.16
CA SER A 102 -5.13 -4.47 -27.97
C SER A 102 -3.82 -4.03 -27.34
N LEU A 103 -3.56 -2.72 -27.26
CA LEU A 103 -2.41 -2.19 -26.51
C LEU A 103 -2.53 -2.43 -25.00
N VAL A 104 -3.77 -2.34 -24.50
CA VAL A 104 -4.15 -2.45 -23.09
C VAL A 104 -5.24 -3.51 -22.93
N LYS A 105 -5.16 -4.31 -21.86
CA LYS A 105 -6.25 -5.18 -21.39
C LYS A 105 -6.53 -4.92 -19.91
N VAL A 106 -7.79 -4.67 -19.56
CA VAL A 106 -8.23 -4.51 -18.16
C VAL A 106 -9.02 -5.74 -17.70
N GLU A 107 -8.82 -6.14 -16.45
CA GLU A 107 -9.54 -7.21 -15.75
C GLU A 107 -10.02 -6.74 -14.36
N ASP A 108 -11.16 -7.27 -13.92
CA ASP A 108 -11.66 -7.10 -12.55
C ASP A 108 -11.02 -8.14 -11.63
N ILE A 109 -10.48 -7.69 -10.49
CA ILE A 109 -9.84 -8.55 -9.48
C ILE A 109 -10.46 -8.34 -8.10
N SER A 110 -10.51 -9.40 -7.29
CA SER A 110 -11.00 -9.32 -5.91
C SER A 110 -10.44 -10.43 -5.02
N GLY A 111 -10.22 -10.10 -3.75
CA GLY A 111 -9.96 -11.04 -2.67
C GLY A 111 -10.97 -10.89 -1.53
N GLN A 112 -10.77 -11.60 -0.41
CA GLN A 112 -11.72 -11.67 0.70
C GLN A 112 -12.14 -10.29 1.26
N PHE A 113 -11.23 -9.31 1.26
CA PHE A 113 -11.44 -7.98 1.85
C PHE A 113 -11.34 -6.83 0.85
N TRP A 114 -11.09 -7.10 -0.43
CA TRP A 114 -10.72 -6.07 -1.40
C TRP A 114 -11.24 -6.34 -2.82
N LYS A 115 -11.41 -5.27 -3.59
CA LYS A 115 -11.75 -5.26 -5.01
C LYS A 115 -10.87 -4.24 -5.73
N GLY A 116 -10.62 -4.48 -7.02
CA GLY A 116 -9.79 -3.60 -7.83
C GLY A 116 -9.83 -3.95 -9.30
N LYS A 117 -8.94 -3.28 -10.04
CA LYS A 117 -8.70 -3.48 -11.47
C LYS A 117 -7.23 -3.83 -11.69
N LYS A 118 -6.99 -4.73 -12.63
CA LYS A 118 -5.65 -5.10 -13.13
C LYS A 118 -5.57 -4.72 -14.60
N MET A 119 -4.53 -3.98 -14.98
CA MET A 119 -4.34 -3.46 -16.34
C MET A 119 -3.01 -3.94 -16.89
N TYR A 120 -3.07 -4.80 -17.91
CA TYR A 120 -1.92 -5.21 -18.70
C TYR A 120 -1.63 -4.16 -19.77
N VAL A 121 -0.36 -3.78 -19.90
CA VAL A 121 0.17 -2.95 -21.00
C VAL A 121 1.24 -3.80 -21.70
N TYR A 122 0.97 -4.20 -22.94
CA TYR A 122 1.79 -5.21 -23.62
C TYR A 122 3.09 -4.69 -24.24
N ASP A 123 3.16 -3.37 -24.49
CA ASP A 123 4.38 -2.67 -24.87
C ASP A 123 4.66 -1.52 -23.89
N PRO A 124 5.62 -1.66 -22.96
CA PRO A 124 5.93 -0.64 -21.96
C PRO A 124 6.41 0.70 -22.55
N ARG A 125 6.86 0.74 -23.80
CA ARG A 125 7.36 1.97 -24.45
C ARG A 125 6.25 2.98 -24.74
N THR A 126 4.99 2.53 -24.68
CA THR A 126 3.77 3.36 -24.78
C THR A 126 3.43 4.13 -23.52
N ILE A 127 4.13 3.86 -22.41
CA ILE A 127 3.91 4.52 -21.12
C ILE A 127 4.64 5.87 -21.08
N ARG A 128 3.93 6.93 -20.69
CA ARG A 128 4.52 8.25 -20.38
C ARG A 128 4.06 8.75 -19.01
N VAL A 129 4.92 9.52 -18.35
CA VAL A 129 4.49 10.27 -17.15
C VAL A 129 3.89 11.61 -17.59
N VAL A 130 2.60 11.81 -17.33
CA VAL A 130 1.89 13.06 -17.65
C VAL A 130 1.63 13.85 -16.35
N VAL A 131 1.71 15.17 -16.47
CA VAL A 131 1.58 16.15 -15.36
C VAL A 131 0.49 17.17 -15.70
N PRO A 132 0.02 18.01 -14.75
CA PRO A 132 -1.05 18.98 -14.98
C PRO A 132 -0.85 19.91 -16.19
N ALA A 133 -1.94 20.30 -16.86
CA ALA A 133 -1.90 21.21 -18.01
C ALA A 133 -1.43 22.64 -17.69
N LYS A 134 -1.55 23.07 -16.42
CA LYS A 134 -1.35 24.46 -15.98
C LYS A 134 -0.71 24.52 -14.59
N GLN A 135 -0.19 25.69 -14.23
CA GLN A 135 0.38 25.97 -12.91
C GLN A 135 -0.70 26.13 -11.83
N GLY A 136 -0.37 25.73 -10.59
CA GLY A 136 -1.10 26.07 -9.37
C GLY A 136 -2.05 25.01 -8.82
N GLU A 137 -2.38 23.97 -9.59
CA GLU A 137 -3.26 22.88 -9.17
C GLU A 137 -2.87 21.55 -9.82
N GLY A 138 -3.14 20.44 -9.13
CA GLY A 138 -3.10 19.10 -9.71
C GLY A 138 -4.25 18.86 -10.69
N GLU A 139 -4.10 17.88 -11.57
CA GLU A 139 -5.10 17.50 -12.56
C GLU A 139 -5.65 16.09 -12.23
N ARG A 140 -6.85 15.78 -12.73
CA ARG A 140 -7.47 14.44 -12.61
C ARG A 140 -6.91 13.50 -13.65
N ILE A 141 -6.78 12.21 -13.33
CA ILE A 141 -6.30 11.20 -14.29
C ILE A 141 -7.20 11.18 -15.53
N THR A 142 -8.52 11.23 -15.33
CA THR A 142 -9.54 11.27 -16.41
C THR A 142 -9.39 12.50 -17.28
N ALA A 143 -9.09 13.67 -16.70
CA ALA A 143 -8.86 14.89 -17.46
C ALA A 143 -7.53 14.84 -18.24
N MET A 144 -6.45 14.32 -17.63
CA MET A 144 -5.17 14.12 -18.32
C MET A 144 -5.33 13.16 -19.50
N VAL A 145 -6.05 12.04 -19.33
CA VAL A 145 -6.36 11.07 -20.40
C VAL A 145 -7.12 11.75 -21.54
N GLN A 146 -8.29 12.33 -21.24
CA GLN A 146 -9.16 12.97 -22.22
C GLN A 146 -8.48 14.10 -23.02
N ARG A 147 -7.62 14.91 -22.38
CA ARG A 147 -6.94 16.02 -23.08
C ARG A 147 -5.70 15.61 -23.87
N THR A 148 -5.17 14.40 -23.65
CA THR A 148 -3.96 13.91 -24.32
C THR A 148 -4.24 12.82 -25.36
N GLY A 149 -5.44 12.23 -25.36
CA GLY A 149 -5.76 11.09 -26.21
C GLY A 149 -5.10 9.79 -25.75
N ALA A 150 -4.85 9.64 -24.46
CA ALA A 150 -4.37 8.39 -23.89
C ALA A 150 -5.47 7.31 -23.93
N VAL A 151 -5.09 6.05 -24.09
CA VAL A 151 -6.04 4.91 -24.03
C VAL A 151 -6.39 4.56 -22.59
N ALA A 152 -5.44 4.75 -21.67
CA ALA A 152 -5.58 4.40 -20.26
C ALA A 152 -4.65 5.23 -19.35
N GLY A 153 -4.90 5.18 -18.04
CA GLY A 153 -4.07 5.85 -17.04
C GLY A 153 -4.21 5.33 -15.62
N VAL A 154 -3.16 5.49 -14.83
CA VAL A 154 -3.19 5.39 -13.35
C VAL A 154 -2.44 6.56 -12.71
N ASN A 155 -2.66 6.81 -11.43
CA ASN A 155 -1.92 7.80 -10.67
C ASN A 155 -0.40 7.51 -10.59
N GLY A 156 0.39 8.58 -10.45
CA GLY A 156 1.85 8.52 -10.35
C GLY A 156 2.38 8.56 -8.91
N GLY A 157 3.35 9.44 -8.68
CA GLY A 157 4.17 9.50 -7.46
C GLY A 157 3.56 10.31 -6.31
N GLY A 158 4.33 10.38 -5.23
CA GLY A 158 3.91 11.01 -3.98
C GLY A 158 3.91 12.53 -4.04
N PHE A 159 3.13 13.17 -3.16
CA PHE A 159 3.01 14.62 -3.10
C PHE A 159 2.66 15.13 -1.71
N ASN A 160 2.93 16.41 -1.47
CA ASN A 160 2.58 17.11 -0.25
C ASN A 160 1.09 17.49 -0.28
N ASP A 161 0.32 16.93 0.64
CA ASP A 161 -1.13 17.10 0.76
C ASP A 161 -1.47 17.47 2.22
N PRO A 162 -1.38 18.76 2.59
CA PRO A 162 -1.61 19.19 3.97
C PRO A 162 -3.06 18.94 4.39
N ASP A 163 -3.24 18.31 5.55
CA ASP A 163 -4.54 17.98 6.17
C ASP A 163 -5.56 17.21 5.29
N GLY A 164 -5.13 16.65 4.16
CA GLY A 164 -6.00 16.00 3.17
C GLY A 164 -6.73 16.98 2.23
N LEU A 165 -6.31 18.24 2.21
CA LEU A 165 -6.95 19.37 1.52
C LEU A 165 -6.00 20.09 0.54
N GLY A 166 -4.91 19.44 0.14
CA GLY A 166 -3.95 19.99 -0.81
C GLY A 166 -4.51 20.15 -2.22
N ASN A 167 -3.89 21.04 -2.99
CA ASN A 167 -4.28 21.33 -4.37
C ASN A 167 -3.83 20.27 -5.40
N GLY A 168 -2.97 19.32 -4.99
CA GLY A 168 -2.39 18.30 -5.88
C GLY A 168 -1.21 18.78 -6.73
N PHE A 169 -0.65 19.97 -6.48
CA PHE A 169 0.37 20.60 -7.34
C PHE A 169 1.81 20.51 -6.79
N ALA A 170 2.00 20.00 -5.57
CA ALA A 170 3.28 19.93 -4.87
C ALA A 170 3.84 18.50 -4.78
N PRO A 171 4.40 17.94 -5.87
CA PRO A 171 5.03 16.61 -5.85
C PRO A 171 6.18 16.51 -4.84
N ILE A 172 6.50 15.28 -4.44
CA ILE A 172 7.65 14.93 -3.59
C ILE A 172 8.65 14.13 -4.43
N GLY A 173 9.94 14.39 -4.24
CA GLY A 173 11.01 13.74 -4.97
C GLY A 173 11.13 14.24 -6.42
N VAL A 174 11.30 13.32 -7.38
CA VAL A 174 11.51 13.63 -8.80
C VAL A 174 10.25 13.34 -9.64
N ILE A 175 10.07 14.10 -10.72
CA ILE A 175 9.23 13.74 -11.87
C ILE A 175 10.07 13.86 -13.14
N MET A 176 10.11 12.79 -13.94
CA MET A 176 10.70 12.75 -15.28
C MET A 176 9.65 12.30 -16.30
N SER A 177 9.69 12.87 -17.51
CA SER A 177 8.83 12.50 -18.65
C SER A 177 9.63 12.57 -19.95
N GLY A 178 9.55 11.55 -20.80
CA GLY A 178 10.24 11.52 -22.11
C GLY A 178 11.78 11.62 -22.07
N GLY A 179 12.39 11.63 -20.90
CA GLY A 179 13.82 11.88 -20.66
C GLY A 179 14.15 13.27 -20.11
N GLU A 180 13.15 14.15 -19.95
CA GLU A 180 13.33 15.45 -19.31
C GLU A 180 12.96 15.38 -17.82
N ILE A 181 13.72 16.09 -16.97
CA ILE A 181 13.40 16.23 -15.54
C ILE A 181 12.47 17.43 -15.40
N LEU A 182 11.20 17.17 -15.11
CA LEU A 182 10.19 18.21 -14.93
C LEU A 182 10.24 18.80 -13.52
N TYR A 183 10.54 17.98 -12.51
CA TYR A 183 10.61 18.40 -11.11
C TYR A 183 11.68 17.62 -10.33
N THR A 184 12.31 18.26 -9.34
CA THR A 184 12.99 17.60 -8.22
C THR A 184 12.96 18.48 -6.97
N ASP A 185 12.71 17.90 -5.80
CA ASP A 185 12.88 18.56 -4.49
C ASP A 185 14.26 18.27 -3.82
N GLN A 186 15.04 17.33 -4.37
CA GLN A 186 16.40 17.02 -3.92
C GLN A 186 17.47 17.44 -4.94
N GLU A 187 18.71 17.58 -4.48
CA GLU A 187 19.89 17.58 -5.36
C GLU A 187 20.00 16.25 -6.14
N GLY A 188 20.44 16.30 -7.40
CA GLY A 188 20.57 15.11 -8.26
C GLY A 188 21.63 14.07 -7.82
N SER A 189 22.41 14.41 -6.78
CA SER A 189 23.36 13.56 -6.05
C SER A 189 22.70 12.70 -4.96
N ILE A 190 21.50 13.06 -4.49
CA ILE A 190 20.79 12.39 -3.41
C ILE A 190 19.98 11.23 -3.99
N ALA A 191 20.16 10.04 -3.44
CA ALA A 191 19.47 8.84 -3.92
C ALA A 191 18.05 8.77 -3.34
N GLN A 192 17.05 8.74 -4.22
CA GLN A 192 15.62 8.71 -3.89
C GLN A 192 15.01 7.35 -4.21
N GLN A 193 13.83 7.05 -3.64
CA GLN A 193 13.05 5.86 -4.00
C GLN A 193 12.25 6.16 -5.28
N ILE A 194 12.52 5.41 -6.35
CA ILE A 194 12.04 5.67 -7.71
C ILE A 194 11.16 4.53 -8.22
N VAL A 195 10.14 4.88 -9.00
CA VAL A 195 9.44 4.00 -9.93
C VAL A 195 9.40 4.68 -11.31
N GLY A 196 9.89 4.01 -12.35
CA GLY A 196 9.90 4.57 -13.71
C GLY A 196 10.33 3.58 -14.79
N PHE A 197 10.51 4.05 -16.02
CA PHE A 197 10.85 3.23 -17.18
C PHE A 197 12.05 3.80 -17.96
N THR A 198 12.89 2.92 -18.52
CA THR A 198 13.88 3.29 -19.54
C THR A 198 13.21 3.47 -20.90
N LYS A 199 13.88 4.15 -21.83
CA LYS A 199 13.40 4.37 -23.22
C LYS A 199 13.11 3.06 -23.97
N GLU A 200 13.78 1.98 -23.59
CA GLU A 200 13.58 0.62 -24.12
C GLU A 200 12.36 -0.07 -23.50
N GLY A 201 11.83 0.47 -22.39
CA GLY A 201 10.67 -0.03 -21.67
C GLY A 201 10.98 -0.82 -20.39
N THR A 202 12.22 -0.82 -19.89
CA THR A 202 12.58 -1.55 -18.65
C THR A 202 12.09 -0.78 -17.44
N LEU A 203 11.21 -1.39 -16.63
CA LEU A 203 10.77 -0.88 -15.34
C LEU A 203 11.95 -0.82 -14.37
N ILE A 204 12.19 0.34 -13.76
CA ILE A 204 13.21 0.61 -12.74
C ILE A 204 12.49 0.86 -11.41
N ILE A 205 12.75 0.02 -10.41
CA ILE A 205 12.24 0.22 -9.03
C ILE A 205 13.36 0.02 -8.01
N GLY A 206 13.58 1.02 -7.17
CA GLY A 206 14.58 0.97 -6.10
C GLY A 206 15.13 2.34 -5.76
N LYS A 207 16.31 2.38 -5.13
CA LYS A 207 16.94 3.63 -4.67
C LYS A 207 18.02 4.11 -5.64
N TYR A 208 17.80 5.26 -6.27
CA TYR A 208 18.64 5.79 -7.35
C TYR A 208 18.83 7.30 -7.25
N THR A 209 20.02 7.79 -7.63
CA THR A 209 20.27 9.22 -7.88
C THR A 209 19.75 9.62 -9.26
N ILE A 210 19.43 10.90 -9.47
CA ILE A 210 19.03 11.42 -10.81
C ILE A 210 20.16 11.18 -11.83
N ASN A 211 21.42 11.32 -11.39
CA ASN A 211 22.60 10.99 -12.19
C ASN A 211 22.72 9.50 -12.56
N GLU A 212 22.04 8.59 -11.86
CA GLU A 212 21.90 7.18 -12.28
C GLU A 212 20.73 7.00 -13.25
N LEU A 213 19.58 7.62 -12.99
CA LEU A 213 18.42 7.56 -13.90
C LEU A 213 18.80 8.01 -15.33
N LEU A 214 19.49 9.14 -15.45
CA LEU A 214 19.98 9.65 -16.74
C LEU A 214 20.98 8.69 -17.42
N ARG A 215 21.87 8.04 -16.65
CA ARG A 215 22.84 7.05 -17.19
C ARG A 215 22.20 5.71 -17.55
N LEU A 216 21.06 5.38 -16.95
CA LEU A 216 20.26 4.19 -17.25
C LEU A 216 19.27 4.40 -18.40
N GLY A 217 19.22 5.60 -19.00
CA GLY A 217 18.28 5.89 -20.09
C GLY A 217 16.82 6.00 -19.63
N VAL A 218 16.58 6.30 -18.35
CA VAL A 218 15.23 6.51 -17.79
C VAL A 218 14.57 7.70 -18.49
N SER A 219 13.38 7.47 -19.05
CA SER A 219 12.57 8.51 -19.69
C SER A 219 11.47 9.04 -18.78
N ASP A 220 10.75 8.13 -18.14
CA ASP A 220 9.45 8.40 -17.52
C ASP A 220 9.46 7.84 -16.09
N ALA A 221 9.51 8.71 -15.07
CA ALA A 221 9.70 8.30 -13.67
C ALA A 221 9.06 9.24 -12.65
N VAL A 222 8.74 8.68 -11.48
CA VAL A 222 8.25 9.39 -10.30
C VAL A 222 8.89 8.84 -9.03
N SER A 223 8.98 9.64 -7.97
CA SER A 223 9.39 9.13 -6.66
C SER A 223 8.22 8.46 -5.91
N PHE A 224 8.32 7.15 -5.66
CA PHE A 224 7.46 6.42 -4.72
C PHE A 224 8.09 5.11 -4.22
N TYR A 225 7.43 4.46 -3.25
CA TYR A 225 7.94 3.30 -2.51
C TYR A 225 6.79 2.46 -1.88
N PRO A 226 7.02 1.19 -1.50
CA PRO A 226 8.25 0.42 -1.58
C PRO A 226 8.29 -0.53 -2.79
N ARG A 227 9.46 -1.11 -3.04
CA ARG A 227 9.59 -2.33 -3.85
C ARG A 227 9.10 -3.54 -3.07
N VAL A 228 8.52 -4.52 -3.76
CA VAL A 228 8.08 -5.81 -3.17
C VAL A 228 8.50 -7.05 -3.95
N ILE A 229 8.89 -6.92 -5.22
CA ILE A 229 9.53 -8.02 -5.98
C ILE A 229 10.86 -7.53 -6.54
N ALA A 230 11.92 -8.32 -6.35
CA ALA A 230 13.24 -8.09 -6.92
C ALA A 230 13.72 -9.33 -7.67
N ASN A 231 14.00 -9.19 -8.97
CA ASN A 231 14.62 -10.23 -9.81
C ASN A 231 13.91 -11.61 -9.71
N GLY A 232 12.57 -11.60 -9.70
CA GLY A 232 11.71 -12.79 -9.57
C GLY A 232 11.45 -13.27 -8.14
N LYS A 233 11.98 -12.61 -7.11
CA LYS A 233 11.89 -13.02 -5.70
C LYS A 233 10.90 -12.13 -4.92
N PRO A 234 10.04 -12.70 -4.05
CA PRO A 234 9.29 -11.91 -3.06
C PRO A 234 10.23 -11.27 -2.04
N LEU A 235 9.99 -10.01 -1.70
CA LEU A 235 10.66 -9.33 -0.59
C LEU A 235 9.84 -9.43 0.72
N ILE A 236 8.51 -9.55 0.62
CA ILE A 236 7.62 -9.82 1.75
C ILE A 236 7.41 -11.33 1.87
N THR A 237 8.31 -11.97 2.61
CA THR A 237 8.32 -13.41 2.90
C THR A 237 7.45 -13.81 4.10
N SER A 238 7.03 -12.84 4.93
CA SER A 238 6.17 -13.06 6.09
C SER A 238 5.35 -11.82 6.45
N GLY A 239 4.26 -12.00 7.21
CA GLY A 239 3.37 -10.92 7.63
C GLY A 239 2.57 -10.28 6.48
N ASP A 240 2.14 -9.03 6.69
CA ASP A 240 1.33 -8.21 5.78
C ASP A 240 2.15 -7.19 4.97
N GLY A 241 3.47 -7.17 5.16
CA GLY A 241 4.35 -6.10 4.69
C GLY A 241 4.32 -4.82 5.55
N GLY A 242 3.67 -4.83 6.72
CA GLY A 242 3.76 -3.75 7.72
C GLY A 242 2.86 -2.53 7.49
N TRP A 243 2.28 -2.36 6.30
CA TRP A 243 1.51 -1.15 5.91
C TRP A 243 -0.02 -1.25 6.14
N GLY A 244 -0.51 -2.34 6.73
CA GLY A 244 -1.95 -2.57 6.95
C GLY A 244 -2.76 -2.71 5.65
N ARG A 245 -4.10 -2.60 5.73
CA ARG A 245 -4.98 -2.59 4.53
C ARG A 245 -5.39 -1.17 4.17
N ALA A 246 -5.20 -0.80 2.91
CA ALA A 246 -5.60 0.48 2.35
C ALA A 246 -5.88 0.33 0.85
N PRO A 247 -6.50 1.32 0.18
CA PRO A 247 -6.42 1.43 -1.27
C PRO A 247 -4.95 1.47 -1.71
N ARG A 248 -4.62 0.83 -2.82
CA ARG A 248 -3.25 0.71 -3.35
C ARG A 248 -3.23 0.96 -4.85
N THR A 249 -2.18 1.64 -5.31
CA THR A 249 -1.74 1.58 -6.71
C THR A 249 -0.37 0.93 -6.75
N ALA A 250 -0.13 0.03 -7.69
CA ALA A 250 1.14 -0.66 -7.84
C ALA A 250 1.43 -0.98 -9.30
N VAL A 251 2.71 -1.18 -9.61
CA VAL A 251 3.19 -1.55 -10.94
C VAL A 251 4.21 -2.67 -10.86
N GLY A 252 4.14 -3.59 -11.82
CA GLY A 252 5.09 -4.68 -11.98
C GLY A 252 5.37 -4.97 -13.46
N GLN A 253 6.53 -5.55 -13.75
CA GLN A 253 6.92 -5.97 -15.10
C GLN A 253 7.32 -7.44 -15.14
N LYS A 254 6.83 -8.15 -16.16
CA LYS A 254 7.15 -9.53 -16.50
C LYS A 254 8.42 -9.62 -17.34
N ALA A 255 9.06 -10.79 -17.33
CA ALA A 255 10.29 -11.04 -18.12
C ALA A 255 10.09 -10.88 -19.64
N ASP A 256 8.85 -10.90 -20.14
CA ASP A 256 8.51 -10.73 -21.56
C ASP A 256 8.24 -9.26 -21.97
N GLY A 257 8.51 -8.31 -21.05
CA GLY A 257 8.27 -6.88 -21.23
C GLY A 257 6.91 -6.39 -20.72
N THR A 258 5.92 -7.28 -20.61
CA THR A 258 4.54 -6.90 -20.24
C THR A 258 4.51 -6.20 -18.88
N VAL A 259 3.93 -5.00 -18.83
CA VAL A 259 3.69 -4.26 -17.58
C VAL A 259 2.28 -4.57 -17.08
N ILE A 260 2.14 -4.60 -15.76
CA ILE A 260 0.86 -4.77 -15.07
C ILE A 260 0.74 -3.65 -14.05
N PHE A 261 -0.28 -2.82 -14.20
CA PHE A 261 -0.73 -1.90 -13.16
C PHE A 261 -1.88 -2.55 -12.37
N ILE A 262 -1.85 -2.40 -11.05
CA ILE A 262 -2.92 -2.85 -10.14
C ILE A 262 -3.42 -1.65 -9.36
N VAL A 263 -4.73 -1.41 -9.40
CA VAL A 263 -5.41 -0.44 -8.52
C VAL A 263 -6.47 -1.14 -7.69
N ILE A 264 -6.33 -1.06 -6.37
CA ILE A 264 -7.22 -1.65 -5.39
C ILE A 264 -8.03 -0.55 -4.70
N ASP A 265 -9.36 -0.60 -4.79
CA ASP A 265 -10.26 0.24 -4.01
C ASP A 265 -10.08 -0.05 -2.51
N GLY A 266 -10.34 0.91 -1.63
CA GLY A 266 -10.30 0.65 -0.18
C GLY A 266 -11.06 1.66 0.66
N ARG A 267 -11.06 1.46 1.99
CA ARG A 267 -11.78 2.29 2.99
C ARG A 267 -13.30 2.43 2.73
N GLN A 268 -13.89 1.51 1.97
CA GLN A 268 -15.33 1.47 1.66
C GLN A 268 -15.96 0.13 2.09
N THR A 269 -17.29 0.08 2.27
CA THR A 269 -17.98 -1.15 2.71
C THR A 269 -17.90 -2.30 1.70
N SER A 270 -17.65 -2.00 0.42
CA SER A 270 -17.44 -2.98 -0.66
C SER A 270 -15.98 -3.39 -0.87
N SER A 271 -15.02 -2.72 -0.24
CA SER A 271 -13.58 -2.98 -0.31
C SER A 271 -12.86 -2.26 0.83
N VAL A 272 -12.25 -3.01 1.75
CA VAL A 272 -11.42 -2.47 2.84
C VAL A 272 -10.08 -1.96 2.28
N GLY A 273 -9.54 -2.66 1.28
CA GLY A 273 -8.22 -2.40 0.68
C GLY A 273 -7.27 -3.59 0.86
N ALA A 274 -6.09 -3.53 0.25
CA ALA A 274 -5.10 -4.60 0.29
C ALA A 274 -3.88 -4.28 1.15
N THR A 275 -3.28 -5.33 1.69
CA THR A 275 -1.92 -5.34 2.25
C THR A 275 -0.88 -5.29 1.12
N LEU A 276 0.39 -5.01 1.43
CA LEU A 276 1.43 -5.06 0.41
C LEU A 276 1.66 -6.50 -0.07
N LYS A 277 1.55 -7.48 0.84
CA LYS A 277 1.71 -8.90 0.51
C LYS A 277 0.62 -9.39 -0.47
N GLU A 278 -0.65 -9.03 -0.25
CA GLU A 278 -1.72 -9.42 -1.18
C GLU A 278 -1.45 -8.95 -2.62
N VAL A 279 -0.94 -7.72 -2.81
CA VAL A 279 -0.60 -7.20 -4.15
C VAL A 279 0.69 -7.81 -4.71
N GLN A 280 1.71 -8.05 -3.86
CA GLN A 280 2.91 -8.80 -4.26
C GLN A 280 2.55 -10.19 -4.78
N ASP A 281 1.66 -10.90 -4.09
CA ASP A 281 1.33 -12.28 -4.41
C ASP A 281 0.56 -12.38 -5.74
N ILE A 282 -0.37 -11.44 -6.02
CA ILE A 282 -1.02 -11.33 -7.35
C ILE A 282 0.01 -11.12 -8.47
N PHE A 283 1.01 -10.26 -8.25
CA PHE A 283 2.07 -10.05 -9.25
C PHE A 283 2.91 -11.32 -9.47
N LEU A 284 3.20 -12.10 -8.42
CA LEU A 284 3.91 -13.38 -8.54
C LEU A 284 3.08 -14.43 -9.29
N GLU A 285 1.76 -14.50 -9.05
CA GLU A 285 0.83 -15.34 -9.80
C GLU A 285 0.81 -14.98 -11.30
N ASP A 286 0.92 -13.69 -11.64
CA ASP A 286 1.07 -13.20 -13.02
C ASP A 286 2.48 -13.41 -13.63
N GLY A 287 3.48 -13.84 -12.85
CA GLY A 287 4.85 -14.06 -13.31
C GLY A 287 5.68 -12.78 -13.46
N VAL A 288 5.41 -11.76 -12.65
CA VAL A 288 6.17 -10.50 -12.59
C VAL A 288 7.52 -10.71 -11.92
N ILE A 289 8.57 -10.10 -12.49
CA ILE A 289 9.96 -10.22 -11.99
C ILE A 289 10.44 -9.00 -11.19
N ASN A 290 9.83 -7.82 -11.36
CA ASN A 290 10.10 -6.64 -10.53
C ASN A 290 8.80 -5.87 -10.30
N ALA A 291 8.54 -5.46 -9.05
CA ALA A 291 7.30 -4.77 -8.69
C ALA A 291 7.45 -3.86 -7.47
N GLY A 292 6.62 -2.82 -7.42
CA GLY A 292 6.55 -1.84 -6.33
C GLY A 292 5.29 -0.98 -6.41
N PHE A 293 5.16 -0.03 -5.49
CA PHE A 293 3.95 0.77 -5.33
C PHE A 293 4.07 2.17 -5.95
N LEU A 294 2.91 2.74 -6.24
CA LEU A 294 2.67 4.14 -6.61
C LEU A 294 1.73 4.76 -5.55
N ASP A 295 1.38 6.05 -5.67
CA ASP A 295 0.62 6.72 -4.60
C ASP A 295 -0.71 6.02 -4.29
N GLY A 296 -1.07 6.03 -3.01
CA GLY A 296 -2.08 5.15 -2.44
C GLY A 296 -3.32 5.85 -1.92
N GLY A 297 -4.19 5.07 -1.28
CA GLY A 297 -5.25 5.64 -0.45
C GLY A 297 -6.28 6.44 -1.24
N ALA A 298 -6.32 7.75 -1.01
CA ALA A 298 -7.27 8.62 -1.70
C ALA A 298 -6.88 8.88 -3.17
N SER A 299 -5.61 8.65 -3.53
CA SER A 299 -5.04 8.87 -4.86
C SER A 299 -5.08 7.62 -5.75
N SER A 300 -5.62 6.49 -5.30
CA SER A 300 -5.62 5.23 -6.06
C SER A 300 -6.71 5.19 -7.13
N GLU A 301 -6.33 5.47 -8.38
CA GLU A 301 -7.25 5.74 -9.49
C GLU A 301 -6.79 5.02 -10.77
N MET A 302 -7.73 4.41 -11.50
CA MET A 302 -7.49 3.84 -12.84
C MET A 302 -8.57 4.32 -13.82
N VAL A 303 -8.11 4.77 -14.99
CA VAL A 303 -8.93 5.27 -16.10
C VAL A 303 -8.66 4.42 -17.33
N TYR A 304 -9.71 4.10 -18.08
CA TYR A 304 -9.62 3.33 -19.32
C TYR A 304 -10.75 3.77 -20.26
N ASN A 305 -10.44 4.03 -21.54
CA ASN A 305 -11.39 4.53 -22.54
C ASN A 305 -12.20 5.75 -22.04
N ASP A 306 -11.49 6.79 -21.58
CA ASP A 306 -12.04 8.03 -21.00
C ASP A 306 -12.91 7.90 -19.73
N GLU A 307 -13.11 6.70 -19.19
CA GLU A 307 -13.89 6.45 -17.97
C GLU A 307 -13.03 6.09 -16.75
N LEU A 308 -13.36 6.66 -15.59
CA LEU A 308 -12.83 6.25 -14.28
C LEU A 308 -13.48 4.92 -13.85
N ILE A 309 -12.72 3.84 -13.88
CA ILE A 309 -13.22 2.48 -13.67
C ILE A 309 -13.02 1.93 -12.24
N THR A 310 -12.37 2.68 -11.36
CA THR A 310 -12.19 2.38 -9.92
C THR A 310 -13.06 3.29 -9.04
N LYS A 311 -13.02 3.10 -7.72
CA LYS A 311 -13.76 3.92 -6.74
C LYS A 311 -12.77 4.52 -5.73
N PRO A 312 -12.20 5.71 -6.03
CA PRO A 312 -11.18 6.34 -5.20
C PRO A 312 -11.71 6.58 -3.79
N SER A 313 -10.89 6.35 -2.75
CA SER A 313 -11.32 6.50 -1.36
C SER A 313 -11.46 7.97 -0.90
N SER A 314 -11.30 8.90 -1.82
CA SER A 314 -11.53 10.33 -1.62
C SER A 314 -13.01 10.57 -1.31
N ARG A 315 -13.28 11.39 -0.27
CA ARG A 315 -14.64 11.84 0.11
C ARG A 315 -15.38 12.63 -0.99
N TYR A 316 -14.75 12.84 -2.13
CA TYR A 316 -15.13 13.72 -3.22
C TYR A 316 -15.19 13.04 -4.59
N GLY A 317 -14.85 11.75 -4.67
CA GLY A 317 -14.50 11.11 -5.95
C GLY A 317 -13.11 11.56 -6.42
N GLU A 318 -12.90 11.55 -7.74
CA GLU A 318 -11.58 11.66 -8.36
C GLU A 318 -10.76 12.88 -7.88
N ARG A 319 -9.51 12.60 -7.49
CA ARG A 319 -8.57 13.51 -6.84
C ARG A 319 -7.74 14.29 -7.86
N ARG A 320 -7.14 15.39 -7.43
CA ARG A 320 -6.20 16.19 -8.22
C ARG A 320 -4.78 15.81 -7.83
N LEU A 321 -3.96 15.49 -8.83
CA LEU A 321 -2.67 14.81 -8.68
C LEU A 321 -1.59 15.48 -9.56
N PRO A 322 -0.31 15.45 -9.17
CA PRO A 322 0.77 16.09 -9.93
C PRO A 322 1.37 15.18 -11.01
N SER A 323 1.07 13.88 -11.00
CA SER A 323 1.55 12.93 -12.01
C SER A 323 0.62 11.74 -12.22
N ALA A 324 0.63 11.22 -13.43
CA ALA A 324 -0.04 10.01 -13.88
C ALA A 324 0.89 9.19 -14.77
N PHE A 325 0.81 7.86 -14.73
CA PHE A 325 1.33 7.02 -15.82
C PHE A 325 0.19 6.77 -16.81
N LEU A 326 0.32 7.34 -18.01
CA LEU A 326 -0.66 7.19 -19.10
C LEU A 326 -0.11 6.32 -20.22
N VAL A 327 -1.00 5.70 -20.99
CA VAL A 327 -0.67 4.75 -22.07
C VAL A 327 -1.16 5.30 -23.41
N PHE A 328 -0.26 5.36 -24.40
CA PHE A 328 -0.50 6.00 -25.70
C PHE A 328 -0.14 5.11 -26.89
N ASP A 329 -0.96 5.13 -27.94
CA ASP A 329 -0.59 4.47 -29.21
C ASP A 329 0.68 5.08 -29.84
N HIS A 330 0.87 6.40 -29.71
CA HIS A 330 1.99 7.16 -30.28
C HIS A 330 2.71 8.02 -29.21
N PRO A 331 3.47 7.39 -28.28
CA PRO A 331 4.05 8.07 -27.11
C PRO A 331 5.14 9.11 -27.44
N ASP A 332 5.72 9.07 -28.64
CA ASP A 332 6.77 10.00 -29.08
C ASP A 332 6.22 11.34 -29.60
N GLU A 333 4.91 11.41 -29.88
CA GLU A 333 4.22 12.67 -30.23
C GLU A 333 3.81 13.46 -28.96
N VAL A 334 3.72 12.79 -27.81
CA VAL A 334 3.25 13.34 -26.54
C VAL A 334 4.35 14.18 -25.87
N LYS A 335 4.26 15.51 -26.03
CA LYS A 335 5.15 16.47 -25.36
C LYS A 335 4.52 17.01 -24.08
N VAL A 336 5.05 16.55 -22.94
CA VAL A 336 4.61 16.98 -21.61
C VAL A 336 5.36 18.25 -21.21
N LYS A 337 4.65 19.38 -21.13
CA LYS A 337 5.25 20.66 -20.72
C LYS A 337 5.66 20.61 -19.24
N ASN A 338 6.85 21.11 -18.91
CA ASN A 338 7.19 21.42 -17.52
C ASN A 338 6.31 22.54 -16.97
N VAL A 339 5.42 22.23 -16.01
CA VAL A 339 4.61 23.23 -15.30
C VAL A 339 5.28 23.81 -14.07
N TRP A 340 6.37 23.25 -13.56
CA TRP A 340 7.11 23.83 -12.43
C TRP A 340 8.28 24.74 -12.88
N GLU A 341 8.50 24.87 -14.19
CA GLU A 341 9.49 25.78 -14.76
C GLU A 341 9.31 27.22 -14.25
N GLY A 342 10.41 27.82 -13.77
CA GLY A 342 10.44 29.17 -13.21
C GLY A 342 9.93 29.30 -11.77
N LEU A 343 9.30 28.28 -11.18
CA LEU A 343 8.83 28.33 -9.80
C LEU A 343 9.98 28.16 -8.80
N LYS A 344 10.06 29.05 -7.81
CA LYS A 344 11.01 28.96 -6.69
C LYS A 344 10.43 28.31 -5.43
N THR A 345 9.10 28.28 -5.35
CA THR A 345 8.30 27.78 -4.23
C THR A 345 6.99 27.26 -4.80
N ILE A 346 6.50 26.14 -4.28
CA ILE A 346 5.16 25.62 -4.61
C ILE A 346 4.27 25.79 -3.38
N ASP A 347 3.08 26.35 -3.59
CA ASP A 347 2.01 26.29 -2.60
C ASP A 347 1.31 24.92 -2.71
N PRO A 348 1.32 24.08 -1.65
CA PRO A 348 0.60 22.81 -1.64
C PRO A 348 -0.91 22.95 -1.37
N GLY A 349 -1.40 24.15 -1.04
CA GLY A 349 -2.78 24.38 -0.60
C GLY A 349 -3.01 23.97 0.85
N GLY A 350 -4.10 23.25 1.13
CA GLY A 350 -4.43 22.76 2.48
C GLY A 350 -5.30 23.69 3.33
N ALA A 351 -5.27 25.01 3.08
CA ALA A 351 -6.03 25.97 3.89
C ALA A 351 -7.57 25.83 3.76
N TYR A 352 -8.06 25.48 2.56
CA TYR A 352 -9.48 25.29 2.22
C TYR A 352 -9.64 24.29 1.08
N ASP A 353 -10.82 23.69 0.94
CA ASP A 353 -11.21 22.90 -0.23
C ASP A 353 -11.03 23.71 -1.54
N HIS A 354 -10.50 23.06 -2.59
CA HIS A 354 -10.12 23.75 -3.83
C HIS A 354 -11.34 24.43 -4.54
N PRO A 355 -11.22 25.67 -5.06
CA PRO A 355 -12.36 26.42 -5.61
C PRO A 355 -13.15 25.72 -6.73
N ASP A 356 -12.48 25.21 -7.77
CA ASP A 356 -13.10 24.42 -8.84
C ASP A 356 -13.87 23.20 -8.31
N PHE A 357 -13.34 22.59 -7.26
CA PHE A 357 -13.90 21.39 -6.66
C PHE A 357 -15.15 21.74 -5.82
N LEU A 358 -15.13 22.85 -5.08
CA LEU A 358 -16.32 23.41 -4.43
C LEU A 358 -17.42 23.75 -5.45
N LYS A 359 -17.04 24.30 -6.61
CA LYS A 359 -17.93 24.58 -7.75
C LYS A 359 -18.55 23.29 -8.30
N GLU A 360 -17.74 22.26 -8.57
CA GLU A 360 -18.23 20.95 -9.04
C GLU A 360 -19.20 20.31 -8.03
N GLN A 361 -18.94 20.42 -6.72
CA GLN A 361 -19.87 19.92 -5.70
C GLN A 361 -21.17 20.74 -5.63
N ALA A 362 -21.13 22.04 -5.91
CA ALA A 362 -22.35 22.85 -6.06
C ALA A 362 -23.14 22.40 -7.31
N GLU A 363 -22.46 22.16 -8.44
CA GLU A 363 -23.06 21.67 -9.68
C GLU A 363 -23.67 20.26 -9.52
N LYS A 364 -22.98 19.33 -8.84
CA LYS A 364 -23.49 17.98 -8.53
C LYS A 364 -24.65 17.99 -7.51
N LYS A 365 -24.73 18.99 -6.63
CA LYS A 365 -25.87 19.20 -5.73
C LYS A 365 -27.07 19.84 -6.43
N ALA A 366 -26.83 20.73 -7.39
CA ALA A 366 -27.87 21.33 -8.22
C ALA A 366 -28.46 20.33 -9.24
N ASN A 367 -27.59 19.52 -9.84
CA ASN A 367 -27.93 18.47 -10.81
C ASN A 367 -27.56 17.08 -10.25
N PRO A 368 -28.30 16.55 -9.25
CA PRO A 368 -28.08 15.20 -8.77
C PRO A 368 -28.28 14.20 -9.93
N PRO A 369 -27.40 13.18 -10.08
CA PRO A 369 -27.54 12.20 -11.14
C PRO A 369 -28.88 11.47 -11.02
N LYS A 370 -29.58 11.30 -12.16
CA LYS A 370 -30.87 10.60 -12.20
C LYS A 370 -30.73 9.24 -11.54
N THR A 371 -31.53 8.98 -10.52
CA THR A 371 -31.49 7.73 -9.77
C THR A 371 -31.77 6.55 -10.68
N THR A 372 -30.77 5.70 -10.88
CA THR A 372 -30.95 4.35 -11.44
C THR A 372 -32.02 3.64 -10.60
N PRO A 373 -33.03 3.00 -11.21
CA PRO A 373 -34.11 2.39 -10.46
C PRO A 373 -33.55 1.34 -9.49
N LYS A 374 -33.98 1.43 -8.23
CA LYS A 374 -33.67 0.46 -7.18
C LYS A 374 -33.92 -0.96 -7.71
N PRO A 375 -32.98 -1.91 -7.58
CA PRO A 375 -33.20 -3.28 -8.02
C PRO A 375 -34.50 -3.83 -7.44
N THR A 376 -35.42 -4.24 -8.31
CA THR A 376 -36.68 -4.85 -7.90
C THR A 376 -36.38 -6.09 -7.08
N THR A 377 -36.83 -6.12 -5.84
CA THR A 377 -36.59 -7.26 -4.95
C THR A 377 -37.38 -8.47 -5.44
N THR A 378 -36.76 -9.32 -6.26
CA THR A 378 -37.33 -10.62 -6.65
C THR A 378 -37.62 -11.42 -5.39
N THR A 379 -38.90 -11.61 -5.08
CA THR A 379 -39.33 -12.35 -3.89
C THR A 379 -39.04 -13.83 -4.05
N THR A 380 -38.00 -14.31 -3.38
CA THR A 380 -37.82 -15.76 -3.14
C THR A 380 -39.10 -16.31 -2.49
N PRO A 381 -39.74 -17.35 -3.05
CA PRO A 381 -40.95 -17.90 -2.47
C PRO A 381 -40.64 -18.60 -1.13
N THR A 382 -41.35 -18.21 -0.07
CA THR A 382 -41.28 -18.87 1.23
C THR A 382 -41.82 -20.31 1.12
N PRO A 383 -41.09 -21.33 1.61
CA PRO A 383 -41.62 -22.69 1.68
C PRO A 383 -42.64 -22.82 2.83
N THR A 384 -43.92 -22.97 2.49
CA THR A 384 -45.00 -23.35 3.41
C THR A 384 -45.45 -24.78 3.14
N GLY A 385 -45.59 -25.60 4.19
CA GLY A 385 -46.15 -26.95 4.07
C GLY A 385 -45.44 -28.02 4.89
N SER A 386 -45.54 -27.97 6.22
CA SER A 386 -45.10 -29.06 7.09
C SER A 386 -46.22 -30.11 7.26
N HIS A 387 -46.01 -31.34 6.79
CA HIS A 387 -46.79 -32.51 7.21
C HIS A 387 -45.86 -33.69 7.52
N LYS A 388 -46.25 -34.50 8.53
CA LYS A 388 -45.49 -35.68 8.99
C LYS A 388 -45.78 -36.91 8.11
N PRO A 389 -44.91 -37.95 8.18
CA PRO A 389 -45.00 -39.11 7.30
C PRO A 389 -46.01 -40.16 7.76
N GLU A 390 -46.51 -40.94 6.81
CA GLU A 390 -47.01 -42.30 6.99
C GLU A 390 -46.20 -43.27 6.13
N SER A 391 -46.18 -44.56 6.47
CA SER A 391 -45.39 -45.59 5.80
C SER A 391 -46.24 -46.80 5.40
N SER A 392 -46.04 -47.32 4.18
CA SER A 392 -46.46 -48.67 3.79
C SER A 392 -45.78 -49.09 2.47
N GLY A 393 -45.64 -50.40 2.22
CA GLY A 393 -45.43 -50.95 0.86
C GLY A 393 -44.00 -51.28 0.41
N GLU A 394 -43.49 -52.44 0.80
CA GLU A 394 -42.48 -53.23 0.05
C GLU A 394 -43.15 -54.01 -1.13
N PRO A 395 -42.42 -54.76 -2.00
CA PRO A 395 -41.05 -54.60 -2.55
C PRO A 395 -41.00 -54.85 -4.10
N GLY A 396 -39.84 -54.67 -4.78
CA GLY A 396 -39.83 -54.73 -6.27
C GLY A 396 -38.51 -54.97 -7.05
N LYS A 397 -37.80 -56.09 -6.82
CA LYS A 397 -36.89 -56.84 -7.75
C LYS A 397 -35.69 -56.15 -8.47
N ASN A 398 -34.51 -56.68 -8.15
CA ASN A 398 -33.38 -57.10 -9.01
C ASN A 398 -33.06 -56.42 -10.37
N GLY A 399 -31.78 -56.03 -10.52
CA GLY A 399 -31.05 -55.98 -11.78
C GLY A 399 -29.54 -56.18 -11.53
N THR A 400 -28.94 -57.25 -12.08
CA THR A 400 -27.56 -57.68 -11.75
C THR A 400 -26.54 -57.28 -12.82
N VAL A 401 -25.28 -57.13 -12.42
CA VAL A 401 -24.07 -56.93 -13.26
C VAL A 401 -23.91 -58.07 -14.31
N PRO A 402 -23.13 -57.85 -15.39
CA PRO A 402 -21.75 -58.32 -15.34
C PRO A 402 -20.70 -57.44 -16.04
N SER A 403 -19.43 -57.60 -15.63
CA SER A 403 -18.23 -57.32 -16.43
C SER A 403 -17.59 -58.64 -16.89
N PRO A 404 -16.79 -58.59 -17.96
CA PRO A 404 -15.47 -59.24 -17.99
C PRO A 404 -14.38 -58.18 -18.33
N GLU A 405 -13.13 -58.24 -17.86
CA GLU A 405 -12.09 -59.29 -18.02
C GLU A 405 -11.69 -59.54 -19.49
N GLY A 406 -10.40 -59.56 -19.86
CA GLY A 406 -9.18 -59.29 -19.07
C GLY A 406 -7.89 -59.59 -19.87
N THR A 407 -6.73 -59.61 -19.18
CA THR A 407 -5.40 -60.09 -19.64
C THR A 407 -4.72 -59.29 -20.80
N ASP A 408 -3.41 -59.01 -20.83
CA ASP A 408 -2.29 -59.22 -19.88
C ASP A 408 -1.20 -58.13 -20.16
N ALA A 409 0.02 -58.04 -19.60
CA ALA A 409 0.87 -58.96 -18.82
C ALA A 409 1.83 -58.22 -17.85
N GLY A 410 2.79 -58.95 -17.25
CA GLY A 410 3.90 -58.41 -16.43
C GLY A 410 5.14 -57.98 -17.23
N THR A 411 6.35 -57.81 -16.66
CA THR A 411 6.89 -58.03 -15.29
C THR A 411 8.13 -57.12 -15.09
N GLY A 412 8.55 -56.71 -13.89
CA GLY A 412 8.04 -57.00 -12.54
C GLY A 412 8.86 -56.30 -11.41
N LYS A 413 8.40 -56.47 -10.17
CA LYS A 413 9.07 -56.14 -8.88
C LYS A 413 9.88 -57.39 -8.40
N PRO A 414 10.41 -57.54 -7.14
CA PRO A 414 10.26 -56.81 -5.86
C PRO A 414 11.62 -56.31 -5.29
N GLY A 415 11.80 -55.78 -4.08
CA GLY A 415 10.97 -55.45 -2.88
C GLY A 415 11.93 -54.87 -1.79
N THR A 416 11.63 -54.54 -0.54
CA THR A 416 10.43 -54.35 0.32
C THR A 416 10.95 -54.25 1.77
N SER A 417 10.48 -53.29 2.58
CA SER A 417 10.68 -53.20 4.05
C SER A 417 12.14 -52.93 4.55
N ALA A 418 12.39 -52.33 5.72
CA ALA A 418 11.55 -52.21 6.93
C ALA A 418 11.74 -50.88 7.72
N LYS A 419 11.06 -50.78 8.87
CA LYS A 419 11.19 -49.78 9.94
C LYS A 419 11.46 -50.52 11.26
N PRO A 420 12.30 -50.00 12.18
CA PRO A 420 11.77 -49.68 13.52
C PRO A 420 12.39 -48.41 14.15
N GLU A 421 11.95 -48.09 15.39
CA GLU A 421 12.63 -47.31 16.47
C GLU A 421 13.29 -45.93 16.16
N THR A 422 13.03 -44.76 16.78
CA THR A 422 12.60 -44.23 18.10
C THR A 422 13.73 -43.60 18.95
N SER A 423 13.62 -42.28 19.16
CA SER A 423 14.21 -41.51 20.27
C SER A 423 15.74 -41.25 20.26
N PRO A 424 16.26 -40.24 21.00
CA PRO A 424 15.59 -39.37 21.97
C PRO A 424 15.53 -37.87 21.63
N SER A 425 14.81 -37.13 22.47
CA SER A 425 14.72 -35.66 22.47
C SER A 425 16.00 -34.99 22.99
N ALA A 426 16.31 -33.78 22.51
CA ALA A 426 17.32 -32.90 23.07
C ALA A 426 16.70 -31.52 23.39
N SER A 427 16.44 -31.27 24.67
CA SER A 427 15.91 -29.99 25.17
C SER A 427 17.03 -28.94 25.30
N ILE A 428 16.81 -27.72 24.81
CA ILE A 428 17.64 -26.56 25.14
C ILE A 428 16.77 -25.55 25.89
N SER A 429 16.93 -25.51 27.21
CA SER A 429 16.37 -24.46 28.08
C SER A 429 17.39 -23.33 28.27
N PRO A 430 16.96 -22.07 28.45
CA PRO A 430 17.86 -20.92 28.50
C PRO A 430 18.43 -20.64 29.88
N THR A 431 19.62 -20.03 29.96
CA THR A 431 20.16 -19.29 31.11
C THR A 431 21.43 -18.52 30.70
N PRO A 432 21.91 -17.51 31.46
CA PRO A 432 21.26 -16.80 32.57
C PRO A 432 21.21 -15.26 32.37
N SER A 433 20.35 -14.59 33.15
CA SER A 433 20.48 -13.14 33.40
C SER A 433 21.52 -12.89 34.50
N PRO A 434 22.29 -11.78 34.46
CA PRO A 434 22.92 -11.23 35.65
C PRO A 434 21.86 -10.83 36.69
N GLY A 435 22.22 -10.92 37.98
CA GLY A 435 21.32 -10.65 39.10
C GLY A 435 21.37 -9.21 39.64
N ALA A 436 20.49 -8.91 40.59
CA ALA A 436 20.34 -7.59 41.21
C ALA A 436 21.36 -7.33 42.33
N GLY A 437 21.71 -6.05 42.53
CA GLY A 437 22.21 -5.51 43.79
C GLY A 437 21.15 -4.59 44.41
N GLY A 438 20.82 -4.76 45.69
CA GLY A 438 19.74 -4.03 46.36
C GLY A 438 20.22 -2.88 47.25
N GLY A 439 19.32 -1.96 47.61
CA GLY A 439 19.56 -0.86 48.53
C GLY A 439 18.28 -0.25 49.09
N ASN A 440 18.24 -0.06 50.42
CA ASN A 440 17.18 0.62 51.18
C ASN A 440 17.11 2.16 50.84
N THR A 441 16.13 2.98 51.24
CA THR A 441 15.24 2.97 52.43
C THR A 441 14.00 3.88 52.23
N ALA A 442 13.07 3.90 53.21
CA ALA A 442 12.00 4.89 53.55
C ALA A 442 11.85 6.19 52.68
N GLY A 443 10.64 6.66 52.31
CA GLY A 443 9.56 7.18 53.19
C GLY A 443 9.75 8.70 53.45
N THR A 444 8.77 9.62 53.45
CA THR A 444 7.28 9.64 53.36
C THR A 444 6.83 10.49 52.13
N GLY A 445 5.57 10.89 51.84
CA GLY A 445 4.24 10.64 52.42
C GLY A 445 3.53 11.91 52.95
N GLY A 446 2.53 12.47 52.24
CA GLY A 446 1.78 13.68 52.61
C GLY A 446 0.61 14.08 51.68
N SER A 447 -0.52 14.45 52.28
CA SER A 447 -1.77 15.03 51.71
C SER A 447 -1.61 16.52 51.29
N SER A 448 -2.50 17.23 50.56
CA SER A 448 -3.75 16.93 49.80
C SER A 448 -4.28 18.19 49.06
N ALA A 449 -5.10 17.99 48.02
CA ALA A 449 -6.18 18.87 47.51
C ALA A 449 -5.88 20.30 46.97
N GLY A 450 -6.48 20.63 45.82
CA GLY A 450 -6.50 21.98 45.21
C GLY A 450 -7.25 21.98 43.87
N ALA A 451 -8.07 23.00 43.60
CA ALA A 451 -9.06 22.98 42.50
C ALA A 451 -8.54 23.43 41.11
N SER A 452 -9.26 23.01 40.06
CA SER A 452 -9.19 23.50 38.66
C SER A 452 -9.77 24.94 38.53
N PRO A 453 -9.70 25.66 37.36
CA PRO A 453 -9.38 25.17 36.01
C PRO A 453 -8.49 26.10 35.11
N THR A 454 -8.50 25.79 33.80
CA THR A 454 -8.10 26.62 32.63
C THR A 454 -6.62 26.96 32.40
N ALA A 455 -5.97 26.20 31.49
CA ALA A 455 -5.11 26.72 30.42
C ALA A 455 -4.93 25.64 29.31
N LYS A 456 -4.89 26.03 28.03
CA LYS A 456 -4.32 25.20 26.96
C LYS A 456 -2.80 25.40 26.92
N PRO A 457 -1.97 24.36 26.95
CA PRO A 457 -0.61 24.46 26.43
C PRO A 457 -0.66 24.62 24.90
N SER A 458 0.15 25.53 24.36
CA SER A 458 0.33 25.64 22.90
C SER A 458 1.16 24.48 22.36
N ALA A 459 0.91 24.07 21.12
CA ALA A 459 1.81 23.18 20.41
C ALA A 459 3.03 23.97 19.91
N THR A 460 4.16 23.82 20.59
CA THR A 460 5.46 24.31 20.09
C THR A 460 5.94 23.39 18.97
N PRO A 461 6.36 23.90 17.80
CA PRO A 461 6.95 23.06 16.75
C PRO A 461 8.23 22.38 17.26
N ILE A 462 8.34 21.07 17.09
CA ILE A 462 9.61 20.35 17.29
C ILE A 462 10.50 20.69 16.08
N PRO A 463 11.75 21.17 16.29
CA PRO A 463 12.63 21.52 15.18
C PRO A 463 13.06 20.27 14.40
N SER A 464 13.20 20.42 13.08
CA SER A 464 13.71 19.36 12.21
C SER A 464 15.12 18.93 12.65
N MET A 465 15.30 17.65 12.98
CA MET A 465 16.61 17.11 13.35
C MET A 465 17.42 16.83 12.09
N ALA A 466 18.49 17.61 11.89
CA ALA A 466 19.49 17.36 10.86
C ALA A 466 20.19 16.00 11.06
N PRO A 467 20.67 15.34 9.99
CA PRO A 467 21.26 14.01 10.07
C PRO A 467 22.57 14.00 10.88
N VAL A 468 22.77 12.90 11.63
CA VAL A 468 24.00 12.63 12.39
C VAL A 468 25.16 12.32 11.44
N PRO A 469 26.33 12.97 11.57
CA PRO A 469 27.48 12.67 10.73
C PRO A 469 28.10 11.31 11.08
N PRO A 470 28.63 10.56 10.08
CA PRO A 470 29.27 9.27 10.33
C PRO A 470 30.59 9.40 11.09
N ALA A 471 30.93 8.39 11.89
CA ALA A 471 32.14 8.37 12.71
C ALA A 471 33.43 8.32 11.87
N SER A 472 34.46 9.04 12.31
CA SER A 472 35.76 9.11 11.65
C SER A 472 36.66 7.92 11.99
N SER A 473 36.79 6.97 11.06
CA SER A 473 37.88 5.99 11.07
C SER A 473 39.19 6.66 10.60
N GLY A 474 40.04 7.07 11.54
CA GLY A 474 41.34 7.66 11.20
C GLY A 474 42.32 6.64 10.62
N ASN A 475 42.98 6.97 9.51
CA ASN A 475 44.22 6.32 9.08
C ASN A 475 45.09 7.32 8.30
N THR A 476 46.41 7.19 8.35
CA THR A 476 47.34 8.30 8.08
C THR A 476 48.21 8.17 6.83
N ALA A 477 48.15 9.20 5.97
CA ALA A 477 49.21 9.67 5.05
C ALA A 477 49.62 8.73 3.88
N PRO A 478 50.41 9.20 2.88
CA PRO A 478 50.84 10.58 2.59
C PRO A 478 50.43 11.11 1.19
N THR A 479 50.60 12.42 0.98
CA THR A 479 50.48 13.10 -0.33
C THR A 479 51.65 12.77 -1.28
N PRO A 480 51.48 12.99 -2.60
CA PRO A 480 52.22 14.14 -3.18
C PRO A 480 51.40 14.99 -4.18
N SER A 481 51.79 16.25 -4.32
CA SER A 481 51.31 17.18 -5.36
C SER A 481 51.83 16.80 -6.76
N PRO A 482 51.23 17.32 -7.85
CA PRO A 482 51.81 18.54 -8.41
C PRO A 482 50.81 19.55 -9.01
N THR A 483 51.16 20.84 -8.95
CA THR A 483 50.67 21.88 -9.87
C THR A 483 51.44 21.77 -11.20
N PRO A 484 50.86 22.20 -12.34
CA PRO A 484 51.39 23.45 -12.89
C PRO A 484 50.33 24.40 -13.49
N SER A 485 50.79 25.64 -13.64
CA SER A 485 50.12 26.83 -14.15
C SER A 485 49.54 26.74 -15.58
N THR A 486 48.40 27.41 -15.80
CA THR A 486 48.03 28.01 -17.09
C THR A 486 49.00 29.13 -17.51
N PRO A 487 49.22 29.31 -18.82
CA PRO A 487 49.49 30.60 -19.42
C PRO A 487 48.32 31.08 -20.30
N VAL A 488 48.29 32.38 -20.61
CA VAL A 488 47.24 33.04 -21.42
C VAL A 488 47.72 33.28 -22.85
N LYS A 489 46.76 33.22 -23.79
CA LYS A 489 46.77 33.66 -25.21
C LYS A 489 48.00 34.43 -25.75
N THR A 490 48.38 34.08 -26.97
CA THR A 490 48.56 35.05 -28.07
C THR A 490 48.17 34.44 -29.40
N ASN A 491 47.62 35.27 -30.29
CA ASN A 491 47.14 34.98 -31.65
C ASN A 491 46.13 33.82 -31.78
#